data_AF-A0AAX3KQ98-F1
#
_entry.id   AF-A0AAX3KQ98-F1
#
_cell.length_a   1.000
_cell.length_b   1.000
_cell.length_c   1.000
_cell.angle_alpha   90.00
_cell.angle_beta   90.00
_cell.angle_gamma   90.00
#
_symmetry.space_group_name_H-M   'P 1'
#
loop_
_entity.id
_entity.type
_entity.pdbx_description
1 polymer ?
#
loop_
_entity_poly.entity_id
_entity_poly.type
_entity_poly.pdbx_seq_one_letter_code
_entity_poly.pdbx_strand_id
1 'polypeptide(L)'
;MQITQGQRLPLSRIGISDRLTVAVSIQSSNVIDVACFGLDQQSKLSDDRFMVFFNQTSSPGDAIRLIGPGQFEINLGALPATIDRLVFTAAIDGAGAMKDISSSRFVVSGPGAPNAATCEFSGSTFSVEKAIMVADIYRKGGEWRMLANLQGFKEGLSALVRHFGGEVSDEPATAPPAPATPPLVQATFSLEKKVAAQAPALLSLAKKAQISLEKNNLTKVRAKLAFVLDVSGSMNGQYSRGRVQEAMNRLMPLAVAFDDDGELDVFGFGAKPVHLSPATLSNYSDYIDTEQGGWRKWDVGQRVNDEPRAMRLLMDYYNQSADFGAP
;
A
#
# COMPACT_ATOMS: atom_id res chain seq x y z
N MET A 1 -20.57 -0.60 -26.69
CA MET A 1 -20.18 -1.48 -27.83
C MET A 1 -19.54 -2.75 -27.27
N GLN A 2 -19.79 -3.93 -27.83
CA GLN A 2 -19.08 -5.15 -27.44
C GLN A 2 -17.76 -5.27 -28.21
N ILE A 3 -16.70 -5.66 -27.53
CA ILE A 3 -15.36 -5.86 -28.10
C ILE A 3 -14.77 -7.20 -27.65
N THR A 4 -13.82 -7.72 -28.43
CA THR A 4 -13.16 -9.01 -28.18
C THR A 4 -11.65 -8.86 -28.05
N GLN A 5 -11.00 -9.89 -27.53
CA GLN A 5 -9.54 -9.98 -27.43
C GLN A 5 -8.84 -9.60 -28.74
N GLY A 6 -7.78 -8.80 -28.64
CA GLY A 6 -6.98 -8.29 -29.75
C GLY A 6 -7.56 -7.06 -30.46
N GLN A 7 -8.81 -6.69 -30.18
CA GLN A 7 -9.46 -5.59 -30.89
C GLN A 7 -8.86 -4.23 -30.49
N ARG A 8 -8.56 -3.40 -31.50
CA ARG A 8 -8.03 -2.05 -31.35
C ARG A 8 -9.01 -1.03 -31.92
N LEU A 9 -9.27 0.05 -31.18
CA LEU A 9 -10.12 1.13 -31.66
C LEU A 9 -9.65 2.49 -31.12
N PRO A 10 -9.84 3.59 -31.88
CA PRO A 10 -9.74 4.94 -31.33
C PRO A 10 -10.76 5.16 -30.21
N LEU A 11 -10.39 5.91 -29.17
CA LEU A 11 -11.34 6.32 -28.13
C LEU A 11 -12.42 7.26 -28.69
N SER A 12 -12.03 8.12 -29.65
CA SER A 12 -12.94 9.02 -30.38
C SER A 12 -14.11 8.29 -31.03
N ARG A 13 -13.88 7.07 -31.55
CA ARG A 13 -14.90 6.24 -32.21
C ARG A 13 -16.00 5.77 -31.26
N ILE A 14 -15.71 5.69 -29.96
CA ILE A 14 -16.67 5.28 -28.92
C ILE A 14 -17.17 6.48 -28.09
N GLY A 15 -16.99 7.70 -28.59
CA GLY A 15 -17.47 8.92 -27.93
C GLY A 15 -16.66 9.32 -26.70
N ILE A 16 -15.40 8.88 -26.61
CA ILE A 16 -14.49 9.23 -25.52
C ILE A 16 -13.43 10.21 -26.04
N SER A 17 -13.27 11.32 -25.32
CA SER A 17 -12.27 12.35 -25.57
C SER A 17 -11.07 12.19 -24.63
N ASP A 18 -10.99 13.03 -23.61
CA ASP A 18 -9.90 13.25 -22.68
C ASP A 18 -10.15 12.57 -21.32
N ARG A 19 -11.43 12.43 -20.92
CA ARG A 19 -11.81 11.79 -19.66
C ARG A 19 -12.50 10.46 -19.90
N LEU A 20 -12.14 9.48 -19.08
CA LEU A 20 -12.76 8.16 -19.12
C LEU A 20 -12.65 7.43 -17.79
N THR A 21 -13.48 6.40 -17.65
CA THR A 21 -13.39 5.42 -16.58
C THR A 21 -13.14 4.05 -17.19
N VAL A 22 -12.16 3.32 -16.66
CA VAL A 22 -11.93 1.90 -16.96
C VAL A 22 -12.30 1.10 -15.72
N ALA A 23 -13.27 0.21 -15.85
CA ALA A 23 -13.71 -0.68 -14.78
C ALA A 23 -13.37 -2.12 -15.14
N VAL A 24 -12.55 -2.78 -14.32
CA VAL A 24 -12.21 -4.21 -14.43
C VAL A 24 -12.94 -4.95 -13.32
N SER A 25 -13.79 -5.90 -13.69
CA SER A 25 -14.59 -6.71 -12.76
C SER A 25 -14.28 -8.17 -13.01
N ILE A 26 -13.57 -8.79 -12.07
CA ILE A 26 -13.16 -10.20 -12.15
C ILE A 26 -13.88 -10.98 -11.06
N GLN A 27 -14.60 -12.03 -11.44
CA GLN A 27 -15.26 -12.95 -10.51
C GLN A 27 -14.31 -14.11 -10.20
N SER A 28 -13.86 -14.22 -8.95
CA SER A 28 -12.98 -15.29 -8.49
C SER A 28 -13.25 -15.62 -7.02
N SER A 29 -12.94 -16.85 -6.61
CA SER A 29 -12.82 -17.23 -5.20
C SER A 29 -11.53 -16.72 -4.57
N ASN A 30 -10.54 -16.36 -5.38
CA ASN A 30 -9.26 -15.82 -4.94
C ASN A 30 -9.33 -14.29 -4.90
N VAL A 31 -8.45 -13.68 -4.11
CA VAL A 31 -8.27 -12.23 -4.10
C VAL A 31 -7.56 -11.82 -5.39
N ILE A 32 -8.14 -10.83 -6.08
CA ILE A 32 -7.61 -10.29 -7.33
C ILE A 32 -7.19 -8.84 -7.12
N ASP A 33 -5.91 -8.58 -7.31
CA ASP A 33 -5.37 -7.22 -7.31
C ASP A 33 -5.41 -6.65 -8.73
N VAL A 34 -6.00 -5.47 -8.88
CA VAL A 34 -6.04 -4.73 -10.14
C VAL A 34 -5.18 -3.48 -10.03
N ALA A 35 -4.34 -3.26 -11.04
CA ALA A 35 -3.44 -2.12 -11.12
C ALA A 35 -3.50 -1.47 -12.51
N CYS A 36 -3.12 -0.19 -12.57
CA CYS A 36 -2.92 0.57 -13.80
C CYS A 36 -1.47 1.06 -13.83
N PHE A 37 -0.76 0.76 -14.91
CA PHE A 37 0.61 1.22 -15.15
C PHE A 37 0.61 2.31 -16.21
N GLY A 38 1.02 3.53 -15.85
CA GLY A 38 1.40 4.55 -16.82
C GLY A 38 2.84 4.34 -17.27
N LEU A 39 3.04 4.15 -18.57
CA LEU A 39 4.30 3.78 -19.19
C LEU A 39 4.73 4.84 -20.20
N ASP A 40 6.04 4.91 -20.41
CA ASP A 40 6.69 5.71 -21.45
C ASP A 40 6.66 5.05 -22.84
N GLN A 41 7.24 5.75 -23.82
CA GLN A 41 7.37 5.30 -25.20
C GLN A 41 8.15 3.97 -25.34
N GLN A 42 8.99 3.64 -24.37
CA GLN A 42 9.76 2.39 -24.32
C GLN A 42 8.98 1.28 -23.61
N SER A 43 7.70 1.53 -23.26
CA SER A 43 6.86 0.67 -22.43
C SER A 43 7.49 0.38 -21.06
N LYS A 44 8.11 1.40 -20.46
CA LYS A 44 8.70 1.34 -19.13
C LYS A 44 8.00 2.29 -18.16
N LEU A 45 7.97 1.88 -16.90
CA LEU A 45 7.48 2.66 -15.77
C LEU A 45 8.58 3.66 -15.38
N SER A 46 8.69 4.74 -16.16
CA SER A 46 9.71 5.77 -15.94
C SER A 46 9.48 6.60 -14.66
N ASP A 47 8.26 6.56 -14.12
CA ASP A 47 7.83 7.23 -12.89
C ASP A 47 6.88 6.30 -12.15
N ASP A 48 7.34 5.76 -11.02
CA ASP A 48 6.61 4.79 -10.19
C ASP A 48 5.30 5.36 -9.64
N ARG A 49 5.17 6.68 -9.56
CA ARG A 49 3.93 7.38 -9.15
C ARG A 49 2.78 7.17 -10.15
N PHE A 50 3.07 6.70 -11.36
CA PHE A 50 2.07 6.33 -12.36
C PHE A 50 1.68 4.85 -12.34
N MET A 51 2.17 4.07 -11.36
CA MET A 51 1.58 2.79 -11.00
C MET A 51 0.45 3.00 -9.98
N VAL A 52 -0.80 3.00 -10.42
CA VAL A 52 -1.98 3.19 -9.57
C VAL A 52 -2.59 1.84 -9.20
N PHE A 53 -2.71 1.58 -7.89
CA PHE A 53 -3.23 0.33 -7.32
C PHE A 53 -3.74 0.58 -5.90
N PHE A 54 -4.17 -0.47 -5.18
CA PHE A 54 -4.83 -0.31 -3.88
C PHE A 54 -3.99 0.45 -2.81
N ASN A 55 -2.66 0.44 -2.91
CA ASN A 55 -1.76 1.15 -1.98
C ASN A 55 -1.26 2.52 -2.52
N GLN A 56 -1.57 2.85 -3.77
CA GLN A 56 -1.26 4.12 -4.42
C GLN A 56 -2.43 4.49 -5.31
N THR A 57 -3.45 5.10 -4.71
CA THR A 57 -4.77 5.27 -5.34
C THR A 57 -4.85 6.44 -6.31
N SER A 58 -3.78 7.23 -6.47
CA SER A 58 -3.73 8.36 -7.41
C SER A 58 -2.31 8.56 -7.95
N SER A 59 -2.24 9.09 -9.17
CA SER A 59 -1.00 9.59 -9.78
C SER A 59 -0.91 11.13 -9.65
N PRO A 60 0.27 11.75 -9.91
CA PRO A 60 0.44 13.19 -9.85
C PRO A 60 -0.59 13.94 -10.71
N GLY A 61 -1.15 15.02 -10.15
CA GLY A 61 -2.17 15.82 -10.83
C GLY A 61 -3.51 15.10 -11.01
N ASP A 62 -3.75 14.01 -10.27
CA ASP A 62 -4.97 13.20 -10.35
C ASP A 62 -5.27 12.68 -11.77
N ALA A 63 -4.22 12.49 -12.58
CA ALA A 63 -4.36 12.05 -13.96
C ALA A 63 -4.91 10.62 -14.05
N ILE A 64 -4.66 9.79 -13.04
CA ILE A 64 -5.22 8.45 -12.86
C ILE A 64 -5.62 8.32 -11.39
N ARG A 65 -6.85 7.88 -11.11
CA ARG A 65 -7.36 7.66 -9.74
C ARG A 65 -8.10 6.34 -9.64
N LEU A 66 -7.78 5.54 -8.64
CA LEU A 66 -8.55 4.36 -8.24
C LEU A 66 -9.70 4.81 -7.34
N ILE A 67 -10.92 4.74 -7.86
CA ILE A 67 -12.15 5.22 -7.19
C ILE A 67 -12.98 4.09 -6.57
N GLY A 68 -12.62 2.84 -6.86
CA GLY A 68 -13.25 1.64 -6.31
C GLY A 68 -12.48 0.39 -6.76
N PRO A 69 -12.89 -0.82 -6.32
CA PRO A 69 -12.22 -2.06 -6.71
C PRO A 69 -12.16 -2.21 -8.24
N GLY A 70 -10.95 -2.14 -8.80
CA GLY A 70 -10.73 -2.22 -10.25
C GLY A 70 -11.33 -1.08 -11.09
N GLN A 71 -11.78 0.02 -10.47
CA GLN A 71 -12.32 1.20 -11.18
C GLN A 71 -11.34 2.36 -11.17
N PHE A 72 -10.91 2.76 -12.37
CA PHE A 72 -9.94 3.83 -12.59
C PHE A 72 -10.60 4.99 -13.34
N GLU A 73 -10.59 6.17 -12.74
CA GLU A 73 -10.87 7.44 -13.43
C GLU A 73 -9.57 7.97 -14.04
N ILE A 74 -9.62 8.35 -15.31
CA ILE A 74 -8.45 8.81 -16.07
C ILE A 74 -8.76 10.15 -16.74
N ASN A 75 -7.83 11.07 -16.57
CA ASN A 75 -7.77 12.33 -17.30
C ASN A 75 -6.51 12.33 -18.20
N LEU A 76 -6.70 11.96 -19.46
CA LEU A 76 -5.64 11.86 -20.47
C LEU A 76 -4.96 13.21 -20.75
N GLY A 77 -5.67 14.32 -20.54
CA GLY A 77 -5.12 15.67 -20.72
C GLY A 77 -4.21 16.12 -19.57
N ALA A 78 -4.32 15.48 -18.39
CA ALA A 78 -3.45 15.74 -17.24
C ALA A 78 -2.20 14.85 -17.22
N LEU A 79 -2.12 13.84 -18.09
CA LEU A 79 -0.93 13.00 -18.20
C LEU A 79 0.26 13.82 -18.73
N PRO A 80 1.44 13.71 -18.11
CA PRO A 80 2.64 14.32 -18.66
C PRO A 80 2.97 13.69 -20.02
N ALA A 81 3.63 14.47 -20.89
CA ALA A 81 3.94 14.02 -22.25
C ALA A 81 4.81 12.75 -22.31
N THR A 82 5.53 12.46 -21.21
CA THR A 82 6.34 11.26 -21.00
C THR A 82 5.51 9.98 -20.92
N ILE A 83 4.25 10.05 -20.49
CA ILE A 83 3.34 8.89 -20.39
C ILE A 83 2.50 8.82 -21.66
N ASP A 84 2.62 7.72 -22.41
CA ASP A 84 1.92 7.53 -23.68
C ASP A 84 1.10 6.23 -23.74
N ARG A 85 1.20 5.39 -22.71
CA ARG A 85 0.48 4.12 -22.60
C ARG A 85 0.07 3.87 -21.16
N LEU A 86 -1.17 3.43 -20.98
CA LEU A 86 -1.73 2.94 -19.73
C LEU A 86 -2.04 1.45 -19.91
N VAL A 87 -1.56 0.59 -19.03
CA VAL A 87 -1.84 -0.85 -19.05
C VAL A 87 -2.58 -1.24 -17.77
N PHE A 88 -3.76 -1.83 -17.92
CA PHE A 88 -4.57 -2.34 -16.82
C PHE A 88 -4.29 -3.82 -16.64
N THR A 89 -3.87 -4.20 -15.45
CA THR A 89 -3.50 -5.58 -15.13
C THR A 89 -4.33 -6.10 -13.98
N ALA A 90 -4.52 -7.41 -13.95
CA ALA A 90 -5.05 -8.11 -12.79
C ALA A 90 -4.13 -9.25 -12.40
N ALA A 91 -3.96 -9.51 -11.11
CA ALA A 91 -3.14 -10.60 -10.60
C ALA A 91 -3.84 -11.30 -9.42
N ILE A 92 -3.64 -12.61 -9.32
CA ILE A 92 -4.11 -13.39 -8.17
C ILE A 92 -3.11 -13.22 -7.03
N ASP A 93 -3.61 -12.86 -5.85
CA ASP A 93 -2.85 -12.92 -4.60
C ASP A 93 -2.94 -14.34 -4.01
N GLY A 94 -1.78 -14.96 -3.78
CA GLY A 94 -1.68 -16.31 -3.24
C GLY A 94 -1.71 -17.46 -4.27
N ALA A 95 -2.36 -18.56 -3.91
CA ALA A 95 -2.43 -19.76 -4.72
C ALA A 95 -3.60 -19.69 -5.72
N GLY A 96 -3.37 -20.09 -6.97
CA GLY A 96 -4.38 -20.12 -8.01
C GLY A 96 -3.81 -19.76 -9.38
N ALA A 97 -4.68 -19.84 -10.40
CA ALA A 97 -4.37 -19.44 -11.76
C ALA A 97 -5.56 -18.72 -12.40
N MET A 98 -5.29 -17.93 -13.43
CA MET A 98 -6.28 -17.12 -14.12
C MET A 98 -7.32 -17.94 -14.86
N LYS A 99 -7.06 -19.24 -15.13
CA LYS A 99 -8.09 -20.19 -15.56
C LYS A 99 -9.21 -20.43 -14.53
N ASP A 100 -8.98 -20.10 -13.27
CA ASP A 100 -9.91 -20.36 -12.17
C ASP A 100 -10.95 -19.22 -12.02
N ILE A 101 -10.83 -18.13 -12.79
CA ILE A 101 -11.80 -17.03 -12.77
C ILE A 101 -13.09 -17.41 -13.53
N SER A 102 -14.21 -16.93 -13.01
CA SER A 102 -15.53 -17.07 -13.64
C SER A 102 -15.80 -15.91 -14.62
N SER A 103 -17.05 -15.76 -15.06
CA SER A 103 -17.45 -14.71 -16.00
C SER A 103 -17.04 -13.33 -15.49
N SER A 104 -16.18 -12.67 -16.26
CA SER A 104 -15.50 -11.43 -15.91
C SER A 104 -15.60 -10.45 -17.07
N ARG A 105 -15.39 -9.17 -16.81
CA ARG A 105 -15.45 -8.16 -17.86
C ARG A 105 -14.59 -6.95 -17.54
N PHE A 106 -14.22 -6.22 -18.58
CA PHE A 106 -13.81 -4.83 -18.43
C PHE A 106 -14.71 -3.92 -19.27
N VAL A 107 -14.91 -2.71 -18.76
CA VAL A 107 -15.77 -1.70 -19.36
C VAL A 107 -15.02 -0.38 -19.43
N VAL A 108 -15.09 0.28 -20.59
CA VAL A 108 -14.62 1.65 -20.79
C VAL A 108 -15.83 2.56 -20.96
N SER A 109 -15.88 3.63 -20.19
CA SER A 109 -16.94 4.65 -20.22
C SER A 109 -16.34 6.05 -20.31
N GLY A 110 -17.05 6.99 -20.92
CA GLY A 110 -16.70 8.41 -20.93
C GLY A 110 -17.84 9.30 -20.45
N PRO A 111 -17.60 10.60 -20.20
CA PRO A 111 -18.66 11.57 -19.95
C PRO A 111 -19.66 11.58 -21.10
N GLY A 112 -20.93 11.22 -20.82
CA GLY A 112 -21.97 11.12 -21.85
C GLY A 112 -21.91 9.85 -22.72
N ALA A 113 -20.95 8.96 -22.50
CA ALA A 113 -20.80 7.69 -23.19
C ALA A 113 -20.67 6.52 -22.19
N PRO A 114 -21.74 6.19 -21.43
CA PRO A 114 -21.71 5.07 -20.48
C PRO A 114 -21.57 3.74 -21.24
N ASN A 115 -20.74 2.82 -20.73
CA ASN A 115 -20.48 1.51 -21.33
C ASN A 115 -20.09 1.58 -22.83
N ALA A 116 -19.31 2.61 -23.18
CA ALA A 116 -18.84 2.88 -24.52
C ALA A 116 -18.19 1.64 -25.18
N ALA A 117 -17.36 0.91 -24.43
CA ALA A 117 -16.84 -0.40 -24.82
C ALA A 117 -16.93 -1.40 -23.66
N THR A 118 -17.22 -2.66 -23.96
CA THR A 118 -17.29 -3.77 -22.99
C THR A 118 -16.64 -4.99 -23.60
N CYS A 119 -15.75 -5.64 -22.86
CA CYS A 119 -15.15 -6.90 -23.23
C CYS A 119 -15.45 -7.93 -22.15
N GLU A 120 -16.06 -9.03 -22.54
CA GLU A 120 -16.32 -10.17 -21.65
C GLU A 120 -15.19 -11.19 -21.81
N PHE A 121 -14.79 -11.81 -20.70
CA PHE A 121 -13.77 -12.86 -20.66
C PHE A 121 -13.99 -13.76 -19.46
N SER A 122 -13.33 -14.92 -19.45
CA SER A 122 -13.41 -15.85 -18.32
C SER A 122 -12.12 -16.66 -18.24
N GLY A 123 -12.05 -17.58 -17.27
CA GLY A 123 -10.92 -18.48 -17.13
C GLY A 123 -10.63 -19.31 -18.38
N SER A 124 -11.60 -19.53 -19.28
CA SER A 124 -11.36 -20.23 -20.55
C SER A 124 -10.45 -19.48 -21.51
N THR A 125 -10.26 -18.16 -21.31
CA THR A 125 -9.32 -17.34 -22.07
C THR A 125 -7.86 -17.58 -21.64
N PHE A 126 -7.65 -18.19 -20.47
CA PHE A 126 -6.34 -18.30 -19.82
C PHE A 126 -5.99 -19.74 -19.48
N SER A 127 -4.77 -19.95 -19.01
CA SER A 127 -4.23 -21.24 -18.60
C SER A 127 -3.67 -21.11 -17.18
N VAL A 128 -2.38 -21.39 -16.98
CA VAL A 128 -1.75 -21.46 -15.65
C VAL A 128 -1.21 -20.11 -15.19
N GLU A 129 -1.52 -19.02 -15.88
CA GLU A 129 -0.98 -17.70 -15.59
C GLU A 129 -1.50 -17.14 -14.26
N LYS A 130 -0.67 -16.42 -13.53
CA LYS A 130 -1.06 -15.77 -12.26
C LYS A 130 -1.49 -14.32 -12.42
N ALA A 131 -1.18 -13.70 -13.56
CA ALA A 131 -1.59 -12.34 -13.88
C ALA A 131 -2.04 -12.23 -15.33
N ILE A 132 -2.77 -11.16 -15.64
CA ILE A 132 -3.24 -10.83 -16.99
C ILE A 132 -3.07 -9.33 -17.25
N MET A 133 -2.70 -8.97 -18.48
CA MET A 133 -2.88 -7.63 -19.02
C MET A 133 -4.26 -7.57 -19.65
N VAL A 134 -5.17 -6.85 -19.01
CA VAL A 134 -6.60 -6.82 -19.36
C VAL A 134 -6.84 -5.93 -20.58
N ALA A 135 -6.40 -4.68 -20.49
CA ALA A 135 -6.62 -3.67 -21.51
C ALA A 135 -5.47 -2.67 -21.52
N ASP A 136 -5.30 -2.02 -22.66
CA ASP A 136 -4.35 -0.92 -22.82
C ASP A 136 -5.08 0.31 -23.37
N ILE A 137 -4.68 1.49 -22.91
CA ILE A 137 -4.97 2.77 -23.54
C ILE A 137 -3.64 3.36 -23.99
N TYR A 138 -3.46 3.63 -25.26
CA TYR A 138 -2.16 4.06 -25.80
C TYR A 138 -2.32 5.13 -26.86
N ARG A 139 -1.33 6.01 -26.98
CA ARG A 139 -1.29 7.07 -27.98
C ARG A 139 -0.55 6.60 -29.22
N LYS A 140 -1.17 6.72 -30.39
CA LYS A 140 -0.52 6.43 -31.68
C LYS A 140 -0.93 7.46 -32.72
N GLY A 141 0.05 8.15 -33.30
CA GLY A 141 -0.21 9.20 -34.29
C GLY A 141 -0.99 10.40 -33.73
N GLY A 142 -0.76 10.75 -32.47
CA GLY A 142 -1.45 11.86 -31.79
C GLY A 142 -2.86 11.52 -31.27
N GLU A 143 -3.39 10.33 -31.59
CA GLU A 143 -4.72 9.90 -31.14
C GLU A 143 -4.61 8.81 -30.05
N TRP A 144 -5.44 8.92 -29.02
CA TRP A 144 -5.60 7.87 -28.01
C TRP A 144 -6.48 6.73 -28.51
N ARG A 145 -6.01 5.52 -28.28
CA ARG A 145 -6.62 4.28 -28.73
C ARG A 145 -6.69 3.31 -27.55
N MET A 146 -7.60 2.35 -27.64
CA MET A 146 -7.62 1.22 -26.73
C MET A 146 -7.31 -0.10 -27.44
N LEU A 147 -6.83 -1.07 -26.67
CA LEU A 147 -6.65 -2.45 -27.05
C LEU A 147 -7.26 -3.34 -25.96
N ALA A 148 -8.12 -4.27 -26.36
CA ALA A 148 -8.52 -5.40 -25.51
C ALA A 148 -7.39 -6.44 -25.53
N ASN A 149 -6.54 -6.46 -24.52
CA ASN A 149 -5.32 -7.27 -24.56
C ASN A 149 -5.61 -8.73 -24.15
N LEU A 150 -6.18 -8.91 -22.95
CA LEU A 150 -6.43 -10.21 -22.32
C LEU A 150 -5.25 -11.19 -22.47
N GLN A 151 -4.04 -10.69 -22.25
CA GLN A 151 -2.82 -11.47 -22.37
C GLN A 151 -2.44 -12.04 -21.01
N GLY A 152 -2.28 -13.36 -20.94
CA GLY A 152 -1.78 -14.04 -19.75
C GLY A 152 -0.31 -13.74 -19.45
N PHE A 153 0.02 -13.67 -18.18
CA PHE A 153 1.38 -13.46 -17.67
C PHE A 153 1.69 -14.46 -16.54
N LYS A 154 2.58 -15.42 -16.83
CA LYS A 154 2.82 -16.59 -15.97
C LYS A 154 3.33 -16.24 -14.58
N GLU A 155 4.24 -15.27 -14.50
CA GLU A 155 5.06 -15.02 -13.32
C GLU A 155 4.41 -14.06 -12.30
N GLY A 156 3.13 -13.68 -12.50
CA GLY A 156 2.36 -12.88 -11.57
C GLY A 156 2.69 -11.38 -11.57
N LEU A 157 2.20 -10.65 -10.55
CA LEU A 157 2.30 -9.19 -10.47
C LEU A 157 3.74 -8.71 -10.35
N SER A 158 4.56 -9.38 -9.53
CA SER A 158 5.97 -9.05 -9.33
C SER A 158 6.74 -9.03 -10.65
N ALA A 159 6.54 -10.05 -11.48
CA ALA A 159 7.22 -10.08 -12.77
C ALA A 159 6.59 -9.12 -13.80
N LEU A 160 5.31 -8.73 -13.69
CA LEU A 160 4.74 -7.62 -14.47
C LEU A 160 5.41 -6.28 -14.13
N VAL A 161 5.61 -5.99 -12.84
CA VAL A 161 6.27 -4.75 -12.41
C VAL A 161 7.72 -4.73 -12.93
N ARG A 162 8.48 -5.84 -12.79
CA ARG A 162 9.82 -5.98 -13.39
C ARG A 162 9.81 -5.88 -14.91
N HIS A 163 8.80 -6.46 -15.57
CA HIS A 163 8.65 -6.42 -17.02
C HIS A 163 8.55 -4.98 -17.53
N PHE A 164 7.77 -4.15 -16.82
CA PHE A 164 7.68 -2.71 -17.08
C PHE A 164 8.86 -1.90 -16.51
N GLY A 165 9.88 -2.54 -15.93
CA GLY A 165 11.05 -1.85 -15.40
C GLY A 165 10.81 -1.12 -14.09
N GLY A 166 9.70 -1.41 -13.40
CA GLY A 166 9.56 -1.06 -11.99
C GLY A 166 10.45 -1.97 -11.14
N GLU A 167 10.98 -1.43 -10.05
CA GLU A 167 11.69 -2.23 -9.08
C GLU A 167 10.71 -3.10 -8.29
N VAL A 168 11.02 -4.38 -8.20
CA VAL A 168 10.34 -5.29 -7.29
C VAL A 168 11.39 -5.89 -6.40
N SER A 169 11.28 -5.63 -5.09
CA SER A 169 12.09 -6.30 -4.08
C SER A 169 11.92 -7.81 -4.22
N ASP A 170 12.91 -8.46 -4.84
CA ASP A 170 12.96 -9.90 -5.05
C ASP A 170 13.18 -10.62 -3.72
N GLU A 171 12.22 -11.46 -3.30
CA GLU A 171 12.54 -12.67 -2.53
C GLU A 171 13.36 -13.60 -3.45
N PRO A 172 14.59 -14.01 -3.10
CA PRO A 172 15.35 -14.90 -3.96
C PRO A 172 14.86 -16.34 -3.85
N ALA A 173 14.33 -16.89 -4.95
CA ALA A 173 14.24 -18.33 -5.16
C ALA A 173 15.64 -18.91 -5.47
N THR A 174 15.95 -20.03 -4.82
CA THR A 174 17.22 -20.75 -4.80
C THR A 174 17.76 -21.18 -6.17
N ALA A 175 19.03 -20.83 -6.46
CA ALA A 175 19.92 -21.52 -7.41
C ALA A 175 21.40 -21.40 -6.94
N PRO A 176 22.31 -22.34 -7.30
CA PRO A 176 23.54 -22.66 -6.54
C PRO A 176 24.68 -21.63 -6.66
N PRO A 177 25.65 -21.62 -5.73
CA PRO A 177 26.55 -20.50 -5.53
C PRO A 177 27.76 -20.51 -6.49
N ALA A 178 28.11 -19.34 -7.02
CA ALA A 178 29.46 -19.00 -7.45
C ALA A 178 29.88 -17.67 -6.74
N PRO A 179 31.18 -17.48 -6.43
CA PRO A 179 31.58 -16.68 -5.28
C PRO A 179 31.77 -15.18 -5.53
N ALA A 180 31.27 -14.42 -4.55
CA ALA A 180 31.78 -13.17 -3.96
C ALA A 180 31.97 -11.90 -4.83
N THR A 181 31.12 -10.91 -4.57
CA THR A 181 31.54 -9.62 -3.98
C THR A 181 30.37 -8.99 -3.20
N PRO A 182 30.57 -8.42 -1.98
CA PRO A 182 29.47 -7.96 -1.14
C PRO A 182 29.11 -6.49 -1.39
N PRO A 183 27.81 -6.15 -1.34
CA PRO A 183 27.41 -4.91 -0.68
C PRO A 183 26.25 -5.10 0.32
N LEU A 184 26.46 -4.57 1.53
CA LEU A 184 25.50 -3.86 2.40
C LEU A 184 23.99 -4.14 2.19
N VAL A 185 23.50 -5.29 2.69
CA VAL A 185 22.07 -5.54 2.93
C VAL A 185 21.91 -6.15 4.34
N GLN A 186 21.87 -5.32 5.39
CA GLN A 186 21.68 -5.81 6.77
C GLN A 186 20.44 -5.23 7.48
N ALA A 187 19.83 -4.17 6.96
CA ALA A 187 18.65 -3.55 7.61
C ALA A 187 17.32 -4.21 7.21
N THR A 188 17.15 -4.65 5.96
CA THR A 188 15.88 -5.15 5.42
C THR A 188 15.46 -6.52 5.98
N PHE A 189 16.42 -7.39 6.33
CA PHE A 189 16.15 -8.72 6.90
C PHE A 189 15.88 -8.72 8.41
N SER A 190 16.14 -7.61 9.11
CA SER A 190 16.11 -7.59 10.57
C SER A 190 14.72 -7.32 11.14
N LEU A 191 13.94 -6.41 10.53
CA LEU A 191 12.61 -6.02 11.02
C LEU A 191 11.59 -7.16 10.88
N GLU A 192 11.44 -7.72 9.67
CA GLU A 192 10.49 -8.78 9.40
C GLU A 192 10.81 -10.05 10.20
N LYS A 193 12.10 -10.39 10.34
CA LYS A 193 12.53 -11.54 11.14
C LYS A 193 12.28 -11.33 12.64
N LYS A 194 12.54 -10.13 13.18
CA LYS A 194 12.25 -9.78 14.58
C LYS A 194 10.74 -9.84 14.87
N VAL A 195 9.93 -9.22 14.00
CA VAL A 195 8.47 -9.20 14.16
C VAL A 195 7.86 -10.58 13.93
N ALA A 196 8.30 -11.35 12.93
CA ALA A 196 7.81 -12.72 12.71
C ALA A 196 8.14 -13.66 13.87
N ALA A 197 9.28 -13.48 14.55
CA ALA A 197 9.69 -14.32 15.66
C ALA A 197 8.90 -14.05 16.95
N GLN A 198 8.55 -12.78 17.22
CA GLN A 198 7.95 -12.38 18.51
C GLN A 198 6.46 -12.00 18.41
N ALA A 199 6.03 -11.49 17.26
CA ALA A 199 4.67 -11.00 17.03
C ALA A 199 4.17 -11.32 15.61
N PRO A 200 3.88 -12.60 15.29
CA PRO A 200 3.48 -13.02 13.94
C PRO A 200 2.23 -12.30 13.42
N ALA A 201 1.31 -11.90 14.32
CA ALA A 201 0.10 -11.16 13.97
C ALA A 201 0.39 -9.77 13.37
N LEU A 202 1.56 -9.18 13.67
CA LEU A 202 1.99 -7.89 13.13
C LEU A 202 2.79 -8.02 11.83
N LEU A 203 3.05 -9.22 11.34
CA LEU A 203 3.91 -9.42 10.16
C LEU A 203 3.39 -8.68 8.91
N SER A 204 2.07 -8.67 8.71
CA SER A 204 1.46 -7.92 7.61
C SER A 204 1.61 -6.39 7.76
N LEU A 205 1.55 -5.88 8.99
CA LEU A 205 1.76 -4.46 9.30
C LEU A 205 3.24 -4.08 9.20
N ALA A 206 4.15 -4.97 9.61
CA ALA A 206 5.60 -4.79 9.47
C ALA A 206 6.02 -4.71 8.01
N LYS A 207 5.47 -5.57 7.14
CA LYS A 207 5.67 -5.48 5.69
C LYS A 207 5.22 -4.13 5.13
N LYS A 208 4.03 -3.65 5.54
CA LYS A 208 3.52 -2.34 5.13
C LYS A 208 4.39 -1.19 5.64
N ALA A 209 4.83 -1.26 6.90
CA ALA A 209 5.71 -0.27 7.51
C ALA A 209 7.05 -0.20 6.78
N GLN A 210 7.69 -1.36 6.52
CA GLN A 210 8.95 -1.46 5.78
C GLN A 210 8.86 -0.80 4.40
N ILE A 211 7.81 -1.12 3.63
CA ILE A 211 7.58 -0.51 2.32
C ILE A 211 7.43 1.01 2.43
N SER A 212 6.71 1.49 3.46
CA SER A 212 6.55 2.93 3.69
C SER A 212 7.88 3.61 4.03
N LEU A 213 8.72 2.97 4.85
CA LEU A 213 10.03 3.49 5.24
C LEU A 213 10.98 3.57 4.06
N GLU A 214 10.99 2.55 3.20
CA GLU A 214 11.80 2.52 1.98
C GLU A 214 11.39 3.62 1.00
N LYS A 215 10.08 3.75 0.72
CA LYS A 215 9.55 4.81 -0.17
C LYS A 215 9.92 6.22 0.28
N ASN A 216 9.96 6.44 1.59
CA ASN A 216 10.28 7.75 2.16
C ASN A 216 11.78 7.94 2.46
N ASN A 217 12.64 6.99 2.06
CA ASN A 217 14.09 7.00 2.36
C ASN A 217 14.40 7.10 3.87
N LEU A 218 13.54 6.54 4.72
CA LEU A 218 13.64 6.59 6.19
C LEU A 218 14.33 5.36 6.80
N THR A 219 14.79 4.40 5.99
CA THR A 219 15.42 3.15 6.46
C THR A 219 16.75 3.32 7.18
N LYS A 220 17.40 4.48 7.03
CA LYS A 220 18.65 4.84 7.73
C LYS A 220 18.42 5.80 8.89
N VAL A 221 17.19 6.28 9.07
CA VAL A 221 16.84 7.20 10.14
C VAL A 221 16.68 6.38 11.41
N ARG A 222 17.36 6.81 12.47
CA ARG A 222 17.10 6.31 13.82
C ARG A 222 16.38 7.39 14.60
N ALA A 223 15.31 7.00 15.28
CA ALA A 223 14.48 7.91 16.05
C ALA A 223 13.75 7.13 17.14
N LYS A 224 13.61 7.73 18.31
CA LYS A 224 12.69 7.23 19.33
C LYS A 224 11.26 7.51 18.90
N LEU A 225 10.39 6.52 19.11
CA LEU A 225 8.98 6.65 18.81
C LEU A 225 8.20 6.79 20.12
N ALA A 226 7.45 7.88 20.24
CA ALA A 226 6.58 8.14 21.38
C ALA A 226 5.11 8.04 20.95
N PHE A 227 4.30 7.29 21.69
CA PHE A 227 2.86 7.26 21.53
C PHE A 227 2.17 7.99 22.68
N VAL A 228 1.64 9.18 22.37
CA VAL A 228 0.97 10.05 23.34
C VAL A 228 -0.54 9.87 23.26
N LEU A 229 -1.12 9.36 24.33
CA LEU A 229 -2.50 8.90 24.43
C LEU A 229 -3.36 9.91 25.20
N ASP A 230 -4.36 10.49 24.52
CA ASP A 230 -5.41 11.25 25.17
C ASP A 230 -6.37 10.31 25.90
N VAL A 231 -6.52 10.49 27.23
CA VAL A 231 -7.39 9.68 28.10
C VAL A 231 -8.63 10.50 28.54
N SER A 232 -8.98 11.54 27.77
CA SER A 232 -10.19 12.35 27.99
C SER A 232 -11.48 11.54 27.88
N GLY A 233 -12.56 12.06 28.45
CA GLY A 233 -13.89 11.43 28.38
C GLY A 233 -14.40 11.21 26.95
N SER A 234 -14.09 12.12 26.02
CA SER A 234 -14.44 12.00 24.59
C SER A 234 -13.80 10.80 23.90
N MET A 235 -12.63 10.36 24.39
CA MET A 235 -11.92 9.22 23.80
C MET A 235 -12.47 7.86 24.24
N ASN A 236 -13.38 7.81 25.22
CA ASN A 236 -13.93 6.55 25.76
C ASN A 236 -14.37 5.56 24.68
N GLY A 237 -15.07 6.05 23.66
CA GLY A 237 -15.57 5.20 22.58
C GLY A 237 -14.46 4.64 21.69
N GLN A 238 -13.31 5.32 21.57
CA GLN A 238 -12.16 4.83 20.79
C GLN A 238 -11.44 3.71 21.55
N TYR A 239 -11.24 3.88 22.86
CA TYR A 239 -10.66 2.84 23.71
C TYR A 239 -11.55 1.61 23.79
N SER A 240 -12.84 1.79 24.11
CA SER A 240 -13.76 0.65 24.28
C SER A 240 -14.03 -0.13 23.00
N ARG A 241 -13.77 0.47 21.83
CA ARG A 241 -13.89 -0.19 20.51
C ARG A 241 -12.56 -0.77 20.02
N GLY A 242 -11.49 -0.74 20.82
CA GLY A 242 -10.18 -1.28 20.47
C GLY A 242 -9.39 -0.47 19.44
N ARG A 243 -9.84 0.72 19.05
CA ARG A 243 -9.18 1.51 17.99
C ARG A 243 -7.83 2.07 18.42
N VAL A 244 -7.67 2.36 19.71
CA VAL A 244 -6.38 2.79 20.27
C VAL A 244 -5.37 1.63 20.22
N GLN A 245 -5.83 0.40 20.50
CA GLN A 245 -5.02 -0.81 20.37
C GLN A 245 -4.65 -1.07 18.90
N GLU A 246 -5.58 -0.89 17.95
CA GLU A 246 -5.27 -0.98 16.51
C GLU A 246 -4.22 0.05 16.06
N ALA A 247 -4.28 1.27 16.59
CA ALA A 247 -3.28 2.30 16.30
C ALA A 247 -1.91 1.88 16.83
N MET A 248 -1.85 1.39 18.07
CA MET A 248 -0.62 0.86 18.66
C MET A 248 -0.04 -0.28 17.82
N ASN A 249 -0.86 -1.24 17.39
CA ASN A 249 -0.44 -2.35 16.53
C ASN A 249 0.21 -1.88 15.21
N ARG A 250 -0.22 -0.72 14.67
CA ARG A 250 0.37 -0.12 13.47
C ARG A 250 1.67 0.63 13.74
N LEU A 251 1.84 1.16 14.96
CA LEU A 251 3.04 1.87 15.38
C LEU A 251 4.16 0.91 15.81
N MET A 252 3.83 -0.25 16.37
CA MET A 252 4.83 -1.22 16.85
C MET A 252 5.89 -1.60 15.81
N PRO A 253 5.55 -1.92 14.54
CA PRO A 253 6.57 -2.21 13.56
C PRO A 253 7.42 -1.00 13.16
N LEU A 254 6.91 0.22 13.32
CA LEU A 254 7.71 1.44 13.11
C LEU A 254 8.70 1.64 14.25
N ALA A 255 8.29 1.38 15.50
CA ALA A 255 9.17 1.45 16.66
C ALA A 255 10.35 0.48 16.53
N VAL A 256 10.09 -0.77 16.14
CA VAL A 256 11.15 -1.78 15.90
C VAL A 256 12.08 -1.41 14.73
N ALA A 257 11.62 -0.56 13.82
CA ALA A 257 12.39 -0.13 12.66
C ALA A 257 13.24 1.12 12.92
N PHE A 258 12.72 2.07 13.70
CA PHE A 258 13.36 3.35 13.99
C PHE A 258 14.21 3.34 15.27
N ASP A 259 13.78 2.59 16.29
CA ASP A 259 14.43 2.55 17.59
C ASP A 259 15.41 1.38 17.70
N ASP A 260 16.50 1.60 18.42
CA ASP A 260 17.57 0.63 18.61
C ASP A 260 17.17 -0.47 19.61
N ASP A 261 16.38 -0.13 20.62
CA ASP A 261 15.79 -1.07 21.59
C ASP A 261 14.53 -1.76 21.03
N GLY A 262 13.91 -1.15 20.01
CA GLY A 262 12.67 -1.62 19.38
C GLY A 262 11.44 -1.48 20.27
N GLU A 263 11.52 -0.58 21.26
CA GLU A 263 10.44 -0.25 22.18
C GLU A 263 9.68 0.98 21.69
N LEU A 264 8.41 1.08 22.07
CA LEU A 264 7.54 2.23 21.82
C LEU A 264 7.30 2.90 23.17
N ASP A 265 7.83 4.11 23.37
CA ASP A 265 7.57 4.88 24.58
C ASP A 265 6.09 5.27 24.60
N VAL A 266 5.40 5.07 25.73
CA VAL A 266 3.97 5.35 25.84
C VAL A 266 3.71 6.39 26.93
N PHE A 267 3.01 7.44 26.57
CA PHE A 267 2.57 8.49 27.49
C PHE A 267 1.06 8.56 27.50
N GLY A 268 0.45 8.64 28.68
CA GLY A 268 -0.98 8.91 28.82
C GLY A 268 -1.21 10.31 29.37
N PHE A 269 -2.26 11.00 28.96
CA PHE A 269 -2.59 12.28 29.57
C PHE A 269 -4.09 12.52 29.77
N GLY A 270 -4.36 13.25 30.84
CA GLY A 270 -5.64 13.85 31.19
C GLY A 270 -5.35 15.24 31.75
N ALA A 271 -5.79 15.53 32.98
CA ALA A 271 -5.34 16.70 33.73
C ALA A 271 -3.86 16.62 34.14
N LYS A 272 -3.32 15.39 34.21
CA LYS A 272 -1.93 15.08 34.52
C LYS A 272 -1.37 14.15 33.42
N PRO A 273 -0.21 14.46 32.83
CA PRO A 273 0.51 13.53 31.98
C PRO A 273 1.26 12.49 32.82
N VAL A 274 1.31 11.27 32.32
CA VAL A 274 2.03 10.14 32.91
C VAL A 274 2.86 9.44 31.85
N HIS A 275 4.03 8.96 32.25
CA HIS A 275 4.83 8.04 31.47
C HIS A 275 4.47 6.62 31.88
N LEU A 276 4.05 5.79 30.92
CA LEU A 276 3.68 4.40 31.12
C LEU A 276 4.88 3.50 30.80
N SER A 277 4.77 2.20 31.07
CA SER A 277 5.81 1.24 30.68
C SER A 277 5.92 1.18 29.16
N PRO A 278 7.12 1.03 28.57
CA PRO A 278 7.25 0.95 27.13
C PRO A 278 6.49 -0.26 26.55
N ALA A 279 5.93 -0.07 25.36
CA ALA A 279 5.30 -1.14 24.59
C ALA A 279 6.34 -1.85 23.72
N THR A 280 6.31 -3.18 23.73
CA THR A 280 7.25 -4.06 23.05
C THR A 280 6.48 -5.14 22.28
N LEU A 281 7.16 -5.88 21.41
CA LEU A 281 6.55 -7.00 20.69
C LEU A 281 6.01 -8.12 21.61
N SER A 282 6.37 -8.14 22.89
CA SER A 282 5.92 -9.16 23.84
C SER A 282 4.67 -8.78 24.65
N ASN A 283 4.42 -7.48 24.86
CA ASN A 283 3.29 -7.00 25.67
C ASN A 283 2.27 -6.18 24.87
N TYR A 284 2.45 -6.01 23.56
CA TYR A 284 1.61 -5.09 22.78
C TYR A 284 0.15 -5.53 22.64
N SER A 285 -0.16 -6.83 22.62
CA SER A 285 -1.44 -7.35 22.10
C SER A 285 -2.69 -6.86 22.85
N ASP A 286 -2.56 -6.63 24.14
CA ASP A 286 -3.61 -6.22 25.07
C ASP A 286 -3.15 -5.07 25.99
N TYR A 287 -2.05 -4.40 25.63
CA TYR A 287 -1.39 -3.36 26.42
C TYR A 287 -2.37 -2.32 26.98
N ILE A 288 -3.29 -1.82 26.15
CA ILE A 288 -4.25 -0.78 26.54
C ILE A 288 -5.17 -1.26 27.68
N ASP A 289 -5.45 -2.55 27.76
CA ASP A 289 -6.35 -3.15 28.76
C ASP A 289 -5.58 -3.76 29.96
N THR A 290 -4.28 -4.04 29.83
CA THR A 290 -3.46 -4.67 30.88
C THR A 290 -2.51 -3.71 31.59
N GLU A 291 -1.99 -2.69 30.91
CA GLU A 291 -1.01 -1.76 31.47
C GLU A 291 -1.60 -1.04 32.70
N GLN A 292 -0.94 -1.19 33.85
CA GLN A 292 -1.41 -0.70 35.15
C GLN A 292 -2.87 -1.09 35.47
N GLY A 293 -3.32 -2.24 34.98
CA GLY A 293 -4.69 -2.72 35.18
C GLY A 293 -5.73 -2.07 34.25
N GLY A 294 -5.27 -1.48 33.15
CA GLY A 294 -6.05 -0.98 32.02
C GLY A 294 -6.21 0.54 32.00
N TRP A 295 -6.44 1.09 30.79
CA TRP A 295 -6.44 2.53 30.51
C TRP A 295 -7.36 3.40 31.37
N ARG A 296 -8.39 2.82 32.00
CA ARG A 296 -9.27 3.52 32.95
C ARG A 296 -8.63 3.78 34.31
N LYS A 297 -7.53 3.08 34.64
CA LYS A 297 -6.84 3.15 35.92
C LYS A 297 -5.53 3.92 35.87
N TRP A 298 -5.08 4.35 34.68
CA TRP A 298 -3.91 5.20 34.55
C TRP A 298 -4.07 6.49 35.36
N ASP A 299 -3.03 6.91 36.07
CA ASP A 299 -3.04 8.07 36.98
C ASP A 299 -2.96 9.42 36.21
N VAL A 300 -3.88 9.62 35.27
CA VAL A 300 -3.94 10.82 34.41
C VAL A 300 -4.70 11.98 35.06
N GLY A 301 -5.09 11.84 36.33
CA GLY A 301 -5.95 12.79 37.03
C GLY A 301 -7.36 12.87 36.43
N GLN A 302 -7.97 14.05 36.43
CA GLN A 302 -9.27 14.23 35.78
C GLN A 302 -9.16 13.96 34.28
N ARG A 303 -10.19 13.32 33.71
CA ARG A 303 -10.20 12.87 32.30
C ARG A 303 -10.59 14.00 31.33
N VAL A 304 -9.80 15.07 31.37
CA VAL A 304 -9.92 16.28 30.53
C VAL A 304 -8.75 16.35 29.56
N ASN A 305 -8.90 17.07 28.45
CA ASN A 305 -7.82 17.26 27.47
C ASN A 305 -6.90 18.41 27.92
N ASP A 306 -5.66 18.08 28.31
CA ASP A 306 -4.58 19.05 28.57
C ASP A 306 -3.31 18.66 27.79
N GLU A 307 -3.44 18.63 26.46
CA GLU A 307 -2.35 18.37 25.52
C GLU A 307 -1.09 19.25 25.76
N PRO A 308 -1.19 20.56 26.07
CA PRO A 308 0.00 21.39 26.27
C PRO A 308 0.90 20.92 27.42
N ARG A 309 0.33 20.34 28.49
CA ARG A 309 1.12 19.76 29.58
C ARG A 309 1.77 18.43 29.18
N ALA A 310 1.07 17.62 28.38
CA ALA A 310 1.62 16.37 27.86
C ALA A 310 2.84 16.61 26.98
N MET A 311 2.76 17.58 26.07
CA MET A 311 3.89 17.92 25.20
C MET A 311 5.10 18.46 25.97
N ARG A 312 4.88 19.25 27.03
CA ARG A 312 5.98 19.71 27.91
C ARG A 312 6.68 18.55 28.60
N LEU A 313 5.92 17.61 29.18
CA LEU A 313 6.50 16.42 29.82
C LEU A 313 7.31 15.58 28.83
N LEU A 314 6.80 15.41 27.59
CA LEU A 314 7.50 14.68 26.55
C LEU A 314 8.81 15.37 26.14
N MET A 315 8.80 16.70 25.96
CA MET A 315 10.01 17.47 25.67
C MET A 315 11.02 17.38 26.81
N ASP A 316 10.58 17.54 28.06
CA ASP A 316 11.45 17.45 29.25
C ASP A 316 12.07 16.05 29.38
N TYR A 317 11.30 15.00 29.12
CA TYR A 317 11.78 13.61 29.15
C TYR A 317 12.90 13.37 28.13
N TYR A 318 12.69 13.74 26.86
CA TYR A 318 13.71 13.51 25.83
C TYR A 318 14.90 14.47 25.92
N ASN A 319 14.72 15.70 26.44
CA ASN A 319 15.83 16.62 26.71
C ASN A 319 16.72 16.14 27.86
N GLN A 320 16.20 15.33 28.79
CA GLN A 320 16.96 14.75 29.90
C GLN A 320 17.50 13.35 29.58
N SER A 321 17.00 12.71 28.52
CA SER A 321 17.48 11.39 28.10
C SER A 321 18.89 11.47 27.53
N ALA A 322 19.74 10.54 27.95
CA ALA A 322 21.11 10.40 27.44
C ALA A 322 21.14 10.04 25.94
N ASP A 323 20.02 9.57 25.38
CA ASP A 323 19.89 9.10 24.00
C ASP A 323 19.98 10.22 22.96
N PHE A 324 19.71 11.47 23.34
CA PHE A 324 19.69 12.62 22.42
C PHE A 324 20.84 13.61 22.62
N GLY A 325 21.80 13.28 23.50
CA GLY A 325 22.86 14.18 23.90
C GLY A 325 22.32 15.32 24.76
N ALA A 326 22.80 15.43 26.00
CA ALA A 326 22.63 16.66 26.76
C ALA A 326 23.25 17.84 25.97
N PRO A 327 22.66 19.05 26.02
CA PRO A 327 23.12 20.20 25.24
C PRO A 327 24.58 20.58 25.48
#